data_AF-X6LS77-F1
#
_entry.id   AF-X6LS77-F1
#
_cell.length_a   1.000
_cell.length_b   1.000
_cell.length_c   1.000
_cell.angle_alpha   90.00
_cell.angle_beta   90.00
_cell.angle_gamma   90.00
#
_symmetry.space_group_name_H-M   'P 1'
#
loop_
_entity.id
_entity.type
_entity.pdbx_description
1 polymer ?
#
loop_
_entity_poly.entity_id
_entity_poly.type
_entity_poly.pdbx_seq_one_letter_code
_entity_poly.pdbx_strand_id
1 'polypeptide(L)'
;MAKLRICYGDEVKLLDGKEGIVKYIGHTDFFPGRTWLGIELHTNDGKHDGKVRNRVYFNCQENHGIFVQSKEIAVVLKSKEIDKEIPLDELVYVNNYGKGRVRFVGQTMFDDTGIWYGIELLQRDKRAAKGNTDGTIDNIVYFKCENHCGVFVRSNQLRLVGMNKKKKKRKRKKDYSI
;
A
#
# COMPACT_ATOMS: atom_id res chain seq x y z
N MET A 1 20.82 -7.55 5.60
CA MET A 1 20.22 -7.41 4.24
C MET A 1 19.25 -6.25 4.26
N ALA A 2 19.22 -5.40 3.23
CA ALA A 2 18.24 -4.32 3.14
C ALA A 2 16.84 -4.90 2.88
N LYS A 3 15.81 -4.41 3.59
CA LYS A 3 14.42 -4.81 3.38
C LYS A 3 13.99 -4.36 1.98
N LEU A 4 13.49 -5.29 1.16
CA LEU A 4 12.96 -4.96 -0.17
C LEU A 4 11.78 -4.00 -0.01
N ARG A 5 11.84 -2.86 -0.70
CA ARG A 5 10.76 -1.87 -0.72
C ARG A 5 9.76 -2.31 -1.79
N ILE A 6 8.57 -2.68 -1.36
CA ILE A 6 7.48 -3.16 -2.23
C ILE A 6 6.31 -2.18 -2.14
N CYS A 7 5.84 -1.72 -3.29
CA CYS A 7 4.72 -0.83 -3.46
C CYS A 7 3.53 -1.54 -4.13
N TYR A 8 2.34 -0.99 -3.95
CA TYR A 8 1.19 -1.36 -4.78
C TYR A 8 1.52 -1.07 -6.25
N GLY A 9 1.15 -2.00 -7.14
CA GLY A 9 1.37 -1.89 -8.58
C GLY A 9 2.79 -2.20 -9.04
N ASP A 10 3.71 -2.56 -8.15
CA ASP A 10 5.00 -3.11 -8.55
C ASP A 10 4.83 -4.44 -9.28
N GLU A 11 5.59 -4.63 -10.34
CA GLU A 11 5.79 -5.91 -11.01
C GLU A 11 6.89 -6.67 -10.29
N VAL A 12 6.61 -7.88 -9.82
CA VAL A 12 7.49 -8.67 -8.96
C VAL A 12 7.69 -10.08 -9.50
N LYS A 13 8.82 -10.67 -9.15
CA LYS A 13 9.10 -12.10 -9.33
C LYS A 13 9.13 -12.79 -7.99
N LEU A 14 8.44 -13.92 -7.89
CA LEU A 14 8.43 -14.79 -6.72
C LEU A 14 9.64 -15.74 -6.73
N LEU A 15 9.99 -16.29 -5.57
CA LEU A 15 11.08 -17.27 -5.43
C LEU A 15 10.86 -18.55 -6.25
N ASP A 16 9.61 -18.91 -6.53
CA ASP A 16 9.25 -20.07 -7.36
C ASP A 16 9.22 -19.75 -8.87
N GLY A 17 9.67 -18.55 -9.26
CA GLY A 17 9.79 -18.11 -10.64
C GLY A 17 8.55 -17.45 -11.22
N LYS A 18 7.39 -17.50 -10.54
CA LYS A 18 6.17 -16.83 -11.01
C LYS A 18 6.32 -15.30 -10.98
N GLU A 19 5.62 -14.62 -11.88
CA GLU A 19 5.68 -13.17 -12.02
C GLU A 19 4.27 -12.58 -11.99
N GLY A 20 4.14 -11.36 -11.44
CA GLY A 20 2.85 -10.71 -11.31
C GLY A 20 2.93 -9.30 -10.74
N ILE A 21 1.77 -8.71 -10.53
CA ILE A 21 1.59 -7.33 -10.08
C ILE A 21 1.06 -7.31 -8.65
N VAL A 22 1.63 -6.47 -7.78
CA VAL A 22 1.12 -6.27 -6.42
C VAL A 22 -0.22 -5.52 -6.48
N LYS A 23 -1.28 -6.13 -5.97
CA LYS A 23 -2.66 -5.59 -5.95
C LYS A 23 -3.23 -5.42 -4.56
N TYR A 24 -2.50 -5.83 -3.52
CA TYR A 24 -2.93 -5.69 -2.14
C TYR A 24 -1.75 -5.75 -1.19
N ILE A 25 -1.72 -4.89 -0.17
CA ILE A 25 -0.74 -4.91 0.92
C ILE A 25 -1.49 -4.67 2.23
N GLY A 26 -1.67 -5.70 3.06
CA GLY A 26 -2.50 -5.56 4.26
C GLY A 26 -2.72 -6.85 5.05
N HIS A 27 -3.56 -6.76 6.08
CA HIS A 27 -4.00 -7.93 6.86
C HIS A 27 -5.12 -8.71 6.15
N THR A 28 -5.12 -10.02 6.32
CA THR A 28 -6.14 -10.89 5.74
C THR A 28 -6.95 -11.60 6.81
N ASP A 29 -8.18 -11.97 6.48
CA ASP A 29 -9.09 -12.68 7.40
C ASP A 29 -8.67 -14.15 7.58
N PHE A 30 -8.06 -14.73 6.53
CA PHE A 30 -7.72 -16.14 6.51
C PHE A 30 -6.38 -16.46 7.22
N PHE A 31 -5.47 -15.49 7.35
CA PHE A 31 -4.23 -15.60 8.14
C PHE A 31 -3.94 -14.30 8.90
N PRO A 32 -4.65 -14.05 10.02
CA PRO A 32 -4.60 -12.78 10.73
C PRO A 32 -3.25 -12.53 11.42
N GLY A 33 -3.00 -11.25 11.73
CA GLY A 33 -1.84 -10.81 12.53
C GLY A 33 -0.54 -10.63 11.73
N ARG A 34 -0.59 -10.74 10.40
CA ARG A 34 0.55 -10.50 9.51
C ARG A 34 0.12 -9.67 8.30
N THR A 35 1.07 -8.94 7.73
CA THR A 35 0.89 -8.29 6.43
C THR A 35 1.15 -9.31 5.32
N TRP A 36 0.22 -9.37 4.37
CA TRP A 36 0.28 -10.16 3.16
C TRP A 36 0.32 -9.26 1.93
N LEU A 37 0.92 -9.80 0.86
CA LEU A 37 0.90 -9.23 -0.47
C LEU A 37 -0.08 -10.04 -1.32
N GLY A 38 -1.12 -9.41 -1.85
CA GLY A 38 -1.95 -10.00 -2.89
C GLY A 38 -1.35 -9.68 -4.25
N ILE A 39 -1.06 -10.71 -5.04
CA ILE A 39 -0.43 -10.62 -6.34
C ILE A 39 -1.42 -11.11 -7.40
N GLU A 40 -1.59 -10.33 -8.46
CA GLU A 40 -2.19 -10.78 -9.71
C GLU A 40 -1.07 -11.33 -10.60
N LEU A 41 -1.02 -12.64 -10.73
CA LEU A 41 -0.06 -13.35 -11.57
C LEU A 41 -0.32 -13.08 -13.05
N HIS A 42 0.74 -13.09 -13.85
CA HIS A 42 0.61 -13.02 -15.31
C HIS A 42 0.06 -14.33 -15.90
N THR A 43 0.20 -15.45 -15.18
CA THR A 43 -0.29 -16.78 -15.58
C THR A 43 -1.44 -17.23 -14.67
N ASN A 44 -2.20 -18.23 -15.11
CA ASN A 44 -3.33 -18.81 -14.38
C ASN A 44 -2.92 -19.86 -13.33
N ASP A 45 -1.69 -19.77 -12.81
CA ASP A 45 -1.14 -20.66 -11.78
C ASP A 45 -1.41 -20.18 -10.34
N GLY A 46 -2.37 -19.28 -10.19
CA GLY A 46 -2.85 -18.74 -8.93
C GLY A 46 -3.87 -19.65 -8.25
N LYS A 47 -4.54 -19.11 -7.23
CA LYS A 47 -5.43 -19.86 -6.34
C LYS A 47 -6.84 -19.27 -6.25
N HIS A 48 -7.02 -18.04 -6.72
CA HIS A 48 -8.29 -17.31 -6.62
C HIS A 48 -8.36 -16.21 -7.68
N ASP A 49 -9.51 -15.56 -7.80
CA ASP A 49 -9.78 -14.37 -8.62
C ASP A 49 -9.58 -13.05 -7.84
N GLY A 50 -8.99 -13.14 -6.64
CA GLY A 50 -8.77 -12.01 -5.73
C GLY A 50 -9.83 -11.91 -4.62
N LYS A 51 -10.83 -12.79 -4.67
CA LYS A 51 -11.71 -13.12 -3.55
C LYS A 51 -11.19 -14.35 -2.80
N VAL A 52 -11.19 -14.28 -1.47
CA VAL A 52 -10.92 -15.45 -0.62
C VAL A 52 -12.05 -15.55 0.40
N ARG A 53 -12.77 -16.69 0.37
CA ARG A 53 -14.02 -16.89 1.12
C ARG A 53 -15.05 -15.80 0.74
N ASN A 54 -15.51 -15.00 1.70
CA ASN A 54 -16.54 -13.98 1.48
C ASN A 54 -15.99 -12.56 1.32
N ARG A 55 -14.66 -12.39 1.23
CA ARG A 55 -14.02 -11.06 1.12
C ARG A 55 -13.31 -10.91 -0.22
N VAL A 56 -13.62 -9.82 -0.92
CA VAL A 56 -12.84 -9.34 -2.06
C VAL A 56 -11.69 -8.50 -1.54
N TYR A 57 -10.47 -8.83 -1.94
CA TYR A 57 -9.27 -8.11 -1.54
C TYR A 57 -8.73 -7.25 -2.69
N PHE A 58 -8.79 -7.80 -3.90
CA PHE A 58 -8.45 -7.14 -5.15
C PHE A 58 -9.16 -7.85 -6.30
N ASN A 59 -9.23 -7.21 -7.47
CA ASN A 59 -9.79 -7.83 -8.67
C ASN A 59 -8.69 -8.39 -9.58
N CYS A 60 -8.85 -9.63 -10.04
CA CYS A 60 -8.07 -10.25 -11.11
C CYS A 60 -8.87 -11.37 -11.80
N GLN A 61 -8.30 -12.00 -12.82
CA GLN A 61 -8.93 -13.14 -13.51
C GLN A 61 -8.92 -14.41 -12.64
N GLU A 62 -9.80 -15.36 -12.95
CA GLU A 62 -9.87 -16.65 -12.25
C GLU A 62 -8.52 -17.38 -12.29
N ASN A 63 -8.06 -17.85 -11.14
CA ASN A 63 -6.75 -18.48 -10.96
C ASN A 63 -5.54 -17.57 -11.24
N HIS A 64 -5.68 -16.24 -11.20
CA HIS A 64 -4.52 -15.34 -11.27
C HIS A 64 -4.09 -14.79 -9.91
N GLY A 65 -4.97 -14.82 -8.91
CA GLY A 65 -4.70 -14.27 -7.59
C GLY A 65 -3.91 -15.23 -6.70
N ILE A 66 -2.90 -14.71 -6.00
CA ILE A 66 -2.20 -15.40 -4.92
C ILE A 66 -1.89 -14.44 -3.77
N PHE A 67 -1.84 -14.96 -2.54
CA PHE A 67 -1.29 -14.25 -1.39
C PHE A 67 0.06 -14.82 -0.97
N VAL A 68 1.06 -13.95 -0.80
CA VAL A 68 2.42 -14.29 -0.38
C VAL A 68 2.93 -13.34 0.70
N GLN A 69 3.98 -13.74 1.41
CA GLN A 69 4.73 -12.88 2.31
C GLN A 69 5.90 -12.20 1.57
N SER A 70 6.37 -11.06 2.07
CA SER A 70 7.49 -10.33 1.44
C SER A 70 8.76 -11.16 1.26
N LYS A 71 8.99 -12.18 2.10
CA LYS A 71 10.14 -13.11 1.98
C LYS A 71 10.08 -14.01 0.74
N GLU A 72 8.91 -14.14 0.13
CA GLU A 72 8.67 -14.95 -1.06
C GLU A 72 8.86 -14.14 -2.35
N ILE A 73 9.10 -12.82 -2.23
CA ILE A 73 9.47 -11.97 -3.35
C ILE A 73 10.98 -12.07 -3.59
N ALA A 74 11.37 -12.55 -4.77
CA ALA A 74 12.77 -12.61 -5.19
C ALA A 74 13.30 -11.23 -5.58
N VAL A 75 12.53 -10.49 -6.39
CA VAL A 75 12.93 -9.18 -6.91
C VAL A 75 11.71 -8.36 -7.37
N VAL A 76 11.82 -7.02 -7.29
CA VAL A 76 10.92 -6.09 -7.98
C VAL A 76 11.47 -5.87 -9.39
N LEU A 77 10.74 -6.34 -10.41
CA LEU A 77 11.12 -6.26 -11.82
C LEU A 77 10.92 -4.86 -12.39
N LYS A 78 9.77 -4.24 -12.09
CA LYS A 78 9.43 -2.88 -12.49
C LYS A 78 8.63 -2.20 -11.39
N SER A 79 9.05 -1.00 -10.98
CA SER A 79 8.21 -0.14 -10.15
C SER A 79 7.42 0.81 -11.04
N LYS A 80 6.10 0.95 -10.78
CA LYS A 80 5.35 2.11 -11.28
C LYS A 80 6.00 3.38 -10.76
N GLU A 81 5.91 4.48 -11.53
CA GLU A 81 6.56 5.76 -11.22
C GLU A 81 6.58 6.07 -9.71
N ILE A 82 7.78 6.00 -9.12
CA ILE A 82 8.10 6.09 -7.69
C ILE A 82 7.53 7.37 -7.03
N ASP A 83 7.16 8.34 -7.83
CA ASP A 83 6.70 9.66 -7.41
C ASP A 83 5.29 9.66 -6.81
N LYS A 84 4.50 8.60 -6.98
CA LYS A 84 3.08 8.55 -6.57
C LYS A 84 2.74 7.44 -5.59
N GLU A 85 3.51 6.36 -5.53
CA GLU A 85 3.20 5.21 -4.68
C GLU A 85 4.09 5.17 -3.43
N ILE A 86 3.46 4.96 -2.28
CA ILE A 86 4.11 4.97 -0.97
C ILE A 86 4.15 3.53 -0.44
N PRO A 87 5.34 2.97 -0.15
CA PRO A 87 5.43 1.60 0.31
C PRO A 87 4.88 1.47 1.74
N LEU A 88 4.63 0.22 2.14
CA LEU A 88 4.31 -0.11 3.52
C LEU A 88 5.41 0.36 4.48
N ASP A 89 5.03 0.71 5.70
CA ASP A 89 5.88 1.18 6.80
C ASP A 89 6.56 2.54 6.58
N GLU A 90 6.36 3.20 5.44
CA GLU A 90 6.89 4.52 5.17
C GLU A 90 6.24 5.60 6.03
N LEU A 91 7.01 6.63 6.37
CA LEU A 91 6.52 7.78 7.12
C LEU A 91 5.94 8.84 6.17
N VAL A 92 4.72 9.27 6.48
CA VAL A 92 3.98 10.25 5.68
C VAL A 92 3.43 11.36 6.56
N TYR A 93 3.31 12.55 5.98
CA TYR A 93 2.37 13.56 6.45
C TYR A 93 1.02 13.31 5.78
N VAL A 94 -0.01 13.23 6.60
CA VAL A 94 -1.42 13.12 6.23
C VAL A 94 -2.06 14.49 6.42
N ASN A 95 -2.69 15.03 5.37
CA ASN A 95 -3.41 16.29 5.46
C ASN A 95 -4.40 16.25 6.64
N ASN A 96 -4.43 17.31 7.45
CA ASN A 96 -5.29 17.48 8.64
C ASN A 96 -5.04 16.55 9.84
N TYR A 97 -4.27 15.47 9.69
CA TYR A 97 -3.97 14.54 10.79
C TYR A 97 -2.54 14.63 11.32
N GLY A 98 -1.57 15.05 10.49
CA GLY A 98 -0.17 15.12 10.89
C GLY A 98 0.64 13.90 10.43
N LYS A 99 1.62 13.45 11.22
CA LYS A 99 2.51 12.35 10.79
C LYS A 99 1.88 10.98 11.08
N GLY A 100 2.05 10.06 10.14
CA GLY A 100 1.65 8.67 10.29
C GLY A 100 2.58 7.71 9.55
N ARG A 101 2.34 6.42 9.74
CA ARG A 101 3.01 5.31 9.07
C ARG A 101 2.02 4.54 8.20
N VAL A 102 2.40 4.21 6.97
CA VAL A 102 1.56 3.38 6.09
C VAL A 102 1.48 1.95 6.64
N ARG A 103 0.27 1.43 6.81
CA ARG A 103 0.01 0.07 7.32
C ARG A 103 -0.88 -0.78 6.39
N PHE A 104 -1.51 -0.14 5.41
CA PHE A 104 -2.34 -0.79 4.40
C PHE A 104 -2.27 -0.02 3.07
N VAL A 105 -2.25 -0.74 1.96
CA VAL A 105 -2.42 -0.19 0.60
C VAL A 105 -3.23 -1.16 -0.25
N GLY A 106 -4.38 -0.74 -0.79
CA GLY A 106 -5.18 -1.60 -1.65
C GLY A 106 -6.61 -1.12 -1.87
N GLN A 107 -7.40 -1.94 -2.57
CA GLN A 107 -8.85 -1.76 -2.67
C GLN A 107 -9.53 -2.09 -1.33
N THR A 108 -10.71 -1.53 -1.11
CA THR A 108 -11.49 -1.71 0.12
C THR A 108 -12.93 -2.11 -0.19
N MET A 109 -13.62 -2.66 0.80
CA MET A 109 -15.01 -3.12 0.68
C MET A 109 -16.00 -2.00 1.03
N PHE A 110 -15.58 -1.00 1.82
CA PHE A 110 -16.41 0.16 2.18
C PHE A 110 -16.45 1.24 1.08
N ASP A 111 -15.49 1.21 0.17
CA ASP A 111 -15.43 2.03 -1.04
C ASP A 111 -14.56 1.28 -2.06
N ASP A 112 -15.19 0.80 -3.13
CA ASP A 112 -14.57 0.00 -4.19
C ASP A 112 -13.86 0.88 -5.25
N THR A 113 -13.95 2.20 -5.13
CA THR A 113 -13.31 3.11 -6.07
C THR A 113 -11.84 3.28 -5.72
N GLY A 114 -10.94 3.11 -6.70
CA GLY A 114 -9.51 3.44 -6.55
C GLY A 114 -8.76 2.71 -5.43
N ILE A 115 -7.60 3.25 -5.05
CA ILE A 115 -6.70 2.69 -4.03
C ILE A 115 -6.73 3.52 -2.76
N TRP A 116 -6.79 2.83 -1.63
CA TRP A 116 -6.78 3.42 -0.30
C TRP A 116 -5.47 3.13 0.42
N TYR A 117 -5.11 4.07 1.28
CA TYR A 117 -3.99 3.96 2.20
C TYR A 117 -4.52 3.97 3.62
N GLY A 118 -4.25 2.91 4.38
CA GLY A 118 -4.51 2.85 5.81
C GLY A 118 -3.26 3.30 6.56
N ILE A 119 -3.42 4.34 7.39
CA ILE A 119 -2.33 5.01 8.08
C ILE A 119 -2.53 4.87 9.59
N GLU A 120 -1.47 4.45 10.26
CA GLU A 120 -1.35 4.54 11.72
C GLU A 120 -0.71 5.89 12.08
N LEU A 121 -1.48 6.78 12.69
CA LEU A 121 -1.05 8.10 13.09
C LEU A 121 -0.08 8.02 14.28
N LEU A 122 1.02 8.77 14.19
CA LEU A 122 1.98 8.87 15.27
C LEU A 122 1.45 9.89 16.30
N GLN A 123 0.89 9.43 17.41
CA GLN A 123 0.33 10.26 18.49
C GLN A 123 1.38 11.07 19.31
N ARG A 124 2.50 11.45 18.70
CA ARG A 124 3.59 12.17 19.40
C ARG A 124 3.34 13.68 19.53
N ASP A 125 2.42 14.22 18.73
CA ASP A 125 2.03 15.62 18.80
C ASP A 125 0.63 15.72 19.43
N LYS A 126 0.53 16.37 20.60
CA LYS A 126 -0.76 16.57 21.30
C LYS A 126 -1.76 17.41 20.49
N ARG A 127 -1.30 18.10 19.44
CA ARG A 127 -2.14 18.88 18.51
C ARG A 127 -2.54 18.11 17.26
N ALA A 128 -1.98 16.92 17.02
CA ALA A 128 -2.38 16.07 15.89
C ALA A 128 -3.83 15.61 16.07
N ALA A 129 -4.59 15.62 14.97
CA ALA A 129 -5.95 15.09 15.00
C ALA A 129 -5.92 13.59 15.29
N LYS A 130 -6.92 13.11 16.04
CA LYS A 130 -7.08 11.68 16.28
C LYS A 130 -7.60 11.00 15.02
N GLY A 131 -7.20 9.76 14.82
CA GLY A 131 -7.79 8.89 13.82
C GLY A 131 -9.22 8.52 14.20
N ASN A 132 -9.91 7.88 13.27
CA ASN A 132 -11.31 7.49 13.40
C ASN A 132 -11.54 5.99 13.41
N THR A 133 -10.48 5.19 13.30
CA THR A 133 -10.54 3.72 13.27
C THR A 133 -9.33 3.11 14.00
N ASP A 134 -9.38 1.82 14.29
CA ASP A 134 -8.25 0.99 14.72
C ASP A 134 -7.64 0.19 13.55
N GLY A 135 -8.13 0.41 12.32
CA GLY A 135 -7.79 -0.34 11.11
C GLY A 135 -8.86 -1.36 10.69
N THR A 136 -9.97 -1.44 11.44
CA THR A 136 -11.15 -2.24 11.14
C THR A 136 -12.29 -1.36 10.64
N ILE A 137 -12.95 -1.75 9.55
CA ILE A 137 -14.17 -1.12 9.01
C ILE A 137 -15.15 -2.25 8.67
N ASP A 138 -16.40 -2.13 9.10
CA ASP A 138 -17.47 -3.13 8.85
C ASP A 138 -17.04 -4.58 9.17
N ASN A 139 -16.39 -4.79 10.32
CA ASN A 139 -15.80 -6.06 10.77
C ASN A 139 -14.65 -6.61 9.92
N ILE A 140 -14.18 -5.85 8.93
CA ILE A 140 -13.06 -6.21 8.07
C ILE A 140 -11.80 -5.53 8.56
N VAL A 141 -10.80 -6.34 8.91
CA VAL A 141 -9.49 -5.86 9.35
C VAL A 141 -8.60 -5.64 8.13
N TYR A 142 -8.17 -4.40 7.90
CA TYR A 142 -7.20 -4.06 6.84
C TYR A 142 -5.79 -3.88 7.41
N PHE A 143 -5.70 -3.30 8.60
CA PHE A 143 -4.49 -3.19 9.42
C PHE A 143 -4.90 -3.14 10.90
N LYS A 144 -3.93 -3.09 11.82
CA LYS A 144 -4.20 -2.88 13.26
C LYS A 144 -3.33 -1.76 13.78
N CYS A 145 -3.91 -0.93 14.64
CA CYS A 145 -3.25 0.10 15.44
C CYS A 145 -4.02 0.33 16.75
N GLU A 146 -3.53 1.22 17.61
CA GLU A 146 -4.27 1.63 18.80
C GLU A 146 -5.61 2.30 18.45
N ASN A 147 -6.57 2.23 19.39
CA ASN A 147 -7.91 2.79 19.19
C ASN A 147 -7.85 4.27 18.82
N HIS A 148 -8.53 4.65 17.73
CA HIS A 148 -8.56 6.02 17.20
C HIS A 148 -7.17 6.54 16.74
N CYS A 149 -6.28 5.65 16.31
CA CYS A 149 -5.00 6.01 15.67
C CYS A 149 -5.00 5.77 14.16
N GLY A 150 -5.99 5.07 13.63
CA GLY A 150 -6.08 4.72 12.23
C GLY A 150 -6.85 5.78 11.44
N VAL A 151 -6.43 5.99 10.18
CA VAL A 151 -7.22 6.71 9.18
C VAL A 151 -7.04 6.06 7.80
N PHE A 152 -8.11 6.03 7.00
CA PHE A 152 -8.03 5.69 5.59
C PHE A 152 -8.04 6.96 4.75
N VAL A 153 -7.07 7.09 3.85
CA VAL A 153 -6.93 8.26 2.97
C VAL A 153 -6.54 7.85 1.56
N ARG A 154 -6.64 8.80 0.63
CA ARG A 154 -6.17 8.67 -0.75
C ARG A 154 -4.74 9.19 -0.88
N SER A 155 -4.03 8.77 -1.93
CA SER A 155 -2.64 9.16 -2.18
C SER A 155 -2.44 10.68 -2.26
N ASN A 156 -3.41 11.42 -2.80
CA ASN A 156 -3.37 12.90 -2.87
C ASN A 156 -3.41 13.61 -1.50
N GLN A 157 -3.79 12.90 -0.43
CA GLN A 157 -3.76 13.41 0.94
C GLN A 157 -2.44 13.13 1.66
N LEU A 158 -1.50 12.44 1.00
CA LEU A 158 -0.23 12.00 1.57
C LEU A 158 0.95 12.77 1.01
N ARG A 159 1.95 12.99 1.87
CA ARG A 159 3.28 13.52 1.47
C ARG A 159 4.37 12.74 2.19
N LEU A 160 5.35 12.22 1.46
CA LEU A 160 6.49 11.52 2.03
C LEU A 160 7.29 12.41 2.98
N VAL A 161 7.59 11.90 4.18
CA VAL A 161 8.50 12.57 5.13
C VAL A 161 9.92 12.42 4.58
N GLY A 162 10.62 13.52 4.32
CA GLY A 162 12.02 13.50 3.88
C GLY A 162 12.27 13.73 2.39
N MET A 163 11.24 13.94 1.57
CA MET A 163 11.41 14.46 0.20
C MET A 163 11.79 15.96 0.22
N ASN A 164 13.06 16.25 0.50
CA ASN A 164 13.62 17.59 0.35
C ASN A 164 13.53 18.02 -1.13
N LYS A 165 12.63 18.96 -1.45
CA LYS A 165 12.61 20.02 -2.51
C LYS A 165 13.42 19.86 -3.83
N LYS A 166 13.89 18.69 -4.26
CA LYS A 166 14.73 18.54 -5.47
C LYS A 166 13.96 18.74 -6.78
N LYS A 167 12.61 18.70 -6.77
CA LYS A 167 11.79 18.90 -7.99
C LYS A 167 11.59 20.36 -8.42
N LYS A 168 11.80 21.36 -7.54
CA LYS A 168 11.63 22.78 -7.94
C LYS A 168 12.78 23.34 -8.78
N LYS A 169 13.95 22.69 -8.87
CA LYS A 169 15.09 23.18 -9.68
C LYS A 169 15.11 22.70 -11.14
N ARG A 170 14.39 21.63 -11.51
CA ARG A 170 14.43 21.10 -12.91
C ARG A 170 13.48 21.81 -13.89
N LYS A 171 12.52 22.61 -13.42
CA LYS A 171 11.58 23.37 -14.28
C LYS A 171 12.02 24.81 -14.59
N ARG A 172 13.16 25.28 -14.09
CA ARG A 172 13.58 26.70 -14.18
C ARG A 172 14.78 26.99 -15.10
N LYS A 173 15.19 26.03 -15.94
CA LYS A 173 16.37 26.14 -16.83
C LYS A 173 16.06 25.84 -18.31
N LYS A 174 14.85 26.15 -18.80
CA LYS A 174 14.51 25.90 -20.21
C LYS A 174 14.07 27.11 -21.03
N ASP A 175 14.12 28.33 -20.48
CA ASP A 175 13.83 29.53 -21.26
C ASP A 175 14.98 30.53 -21.09
N TYR A 176 15.38 31.12 -22.22
CA TYR A 176 16.46 32.08 -22.48
C TYR A 176 17.87 31.54 -22.78
N SER A 177 18.01 31.05 -24.02
CA SER A 177 19.15 31.45 -24.87
C SER A 177 18.54 31.84 -26.22
N ILE A 178 18.58 33.15 -26.55
CA ILE A 178 18.35 33.68 -27.90
C ILE A 178 19.63 33.44 -28.71
#